data_AF-G5C6L2-F1
#
_entry.id   AF-G5C6L2-F1
#
_cell.length_a   1.000
_cell.length_b   1.000
_cell.length_c   1.000
_cell.angle_alpha   90.00
_cell.angle_beta   90.00
_cell.angle_gamma   90.00
#
_symmetry.space_group_name_H-M   'P 1'
#
loop_
_entity.id
_entity.type
_entity.pdbx_description
1 polymer ?
#
loop_
_entity_poly.entity_id
_entity_poly.type
_entity_poly.pdbx_seq_one_letter_code
_entity_poly.pdbx_strand_id
1 'polypeptide(L)'
;MASSDIQVKELEKRASGQAFELILSPQSKESVPDFPLSPPKKKDLSLEEIRKKLEVAEERCKSHEAEVLKQLAEKRDHEKEVLQKAIEENNFSKMAEEKLTHKMEANKENREAQMAAKLERLREKDKHIEEVRKNKDSKDPADETEAD
;
A
#
# COMPACT_ATOMS: atom_id res chain seq x y z
N MET A 1 -29.96 62.18 66.57
CA MET A 1 -28.94 61.14 66.84
C MET A 1 -29.68 59.85 67.10
N ALA A 2 -29.86 59.01 66.07
CA ALA A 2 -30.51 57.71 66.26
C ALA A 2 -29.51 56.77 66.94
N SER A 3 -29.88 56.23 68.09
CA SER A 3 -29.12 55.18 68.77
C SER A 3 -29.16 53.94 67.88
N SER A 4 -28.04 53.57 67.26
CA SER A 4 -27.94 52.33 66.48
C SER A 4 -27.90 51.15 67.43
N ASP A 5 -28.99 50.39 67.52
CA ASP A 5 -29.04 49.13 68.28
C ASP A 5 -28.17 48.06 67.60
N ILE A 6 -26.95 47.88 68.09
CA ILE A 6 -26.04 46.81 67.67
C ILE A 6 -26.56 45.48 68.24
N GLN A 7 -26.83 44.50 67.38
CA GLN A 7 -27.26 43.16 67.80
C GLN A 7 -26.15 42.13 67.57
N VAL A 8 -25.79 41.40 68.61
CA VAL A 8 -24.81 40.30 68.56
C VAL A 8 -25.54 38.98 68.76
N LYS A 9 -25.40 38.06 67.81
CA LYS A 9 -25.93 36.70 67.89
C LYS A 9 -24.77 35.73 68.01
N GLU A 10 -24.57 35.19 69.20
CA GLU A 10 -23.52 34.17 69.42
C GLU A 10 -23.87 32.89 68.65
N LEU A 11 -22.87 32.33 67.96
CA LEU A 11 -23.03 31.12 67.14
C LEU A 11 -22.44 29.91 67.85
N GLU A 12 -21.14 29.96 68.16
CA GLU A 12 -20.45 28.82 68.73
C GLU A 12 -19.26 29.26 69.59
N LYS A 13 -19.04 28.58 70.72
CA LYS A 13 -17.85 28.75 71.55
C LYS A 13 -17.14 27.40 71.64
N ARG A 14 -15.85 27.39 71.32
CA ARG A 14 -14.97 26.23 71.44
C ARG A 14 -13.74 26.62 72.25
N ALA A 15 -12.98 25.63 72.71
CA ALA A 15 -11.73 25.88 73.45
C ALA A 15 -10.74 26.77 72.67
N SER A 16 -10.78 26.73 71.34
CA SER A 16 -9.93 27.53 70.46
C SER A 16 -10.45 28.94 70.14
N GLY A 17 -11.66 29.31 70.58
CA GLY A 17 -12.22 30.63 70.31
C GLY A 17 -13.75 30.70 70.27
N GLN A 18 -14.26 31.88 69.95
CA GLN A 18 -15.70 32.17 69.89
C GLN A 18 -16.09 32.76 68.53
N ALA A 19 -17.22 32.32 67.99
CA ALA A 19 -17.85 32.82 66.77
C ALA A 19 -19.20 33.47 67.11
N PHE A 20 -19.47 34.62 66.49
CA PHE A 20 -20.72 35.35 66.62
C PHE A 20 -21.01 36.14 65.33
N GLU A 21 -22.28 36.41 65.08
CA GLU A 21 -22.77 37.27 64.01
C GLU A 21 -23.08 38.65 64.60
N LEU A 22 -22.54 39.71 63.98
CA LEU A 22 -22.75 41.10 64.37
C LEU A 22 -23.66 41.78 63.35
N ILE A 23 -24.89 42.10 63.76
CA ILE A 23 -25.89 42.76 62.93
C ILE A 23 -25.92 44.24 63.32
N LEU A 24 -25.33 45.07 62.46
CA LEU A 24 -25.27 46.52 62.65
C LEU A 24 -26.55 47.23 62.17
N SER A 25 -27.36 46.56 61.35
CA SER A 25 -28.68 46.99 60.88
C SER A 25 -29.48 45.75 60.47
N PRO A 26 -30.75 45.61 60.88
CA PRO A 26 -31.57 44.48 60.44
C PRO A 26 -31.70 44.50 58.92
N GLN A 27 -31.52 43.34 58.27
CA GLN A 27 -31.70 43.23 56.82
C GLN A 27 -33.10 43.72 56.45
N SER A 28 -33.18 44.73 55.58
CA SER A 28 -34.47 45.08 54.96
C SER A 28 -34.98 43.82 54.25
N LYS A 29 -36.26 43.49 54.42
CA LYS A 29 -36.89 42.29 53.85
C LYS A 29 -36.85 42.21 52.30
N GLU A 30 -36.20 43.14 51.63
CA GLU A 30 -36.25 43.35 50.18
C GLU A 30 -34.93 43.10 49.43
N SER A 31 -33.89 42.55 50.05
CA SER A 31 -32.67 42.20 49.29
C SER A 31 -32.11 40.84 49.66
N VAL A 32 -32.85 39.79 49.28
CA VAL A 32 -32.15 38.61 48.76
C VAL A 32 -31.45 39.10 47.49
N PRO A 33 -30.12 39.08 47.38
CA PRO A 33 -29.46 39.47 46.15
C PRO A 33 -29.97 38.55 45.04
N ASP A 34 -30.70 39.10 44.06
CA ASP A 34 -31.22 38.38 42.88
C ASP A 34 -30.10 38.05 41.86
N PHE A 35 -28.85 38.07 42.34
CA PHE A 35 -27.67 37.81 41.55
C PHE A 35 -27.13 36.44 41.95
N PRO A 36 -27.12 35.44 41.05
CA PRO A 36 -26.47 34.18 41.33
C PRO A 36 -24.96 34.44 41.44
N LEU A 37 -24.45 34.63 42.66
CA LEU A 37 -23.03 34.82 42.98
C LEU A 37 -22.18 33.55 42.73
N SER A 38 -22.75 32.54 42.07
CA SER A 38 -22.06 31.30 41.70
C SER A 38 -22.42 30.92 40.27
N PRO A 39 -21.45 30.43 39.47
CA PRO A 39 -21.75 29.83 38.18
C PRO A 39 -22.88 28.80 38.32
N PRO A 40 -23.82 28.73 37.37
CA PRO A 40 -24.92 27.77 37.42
C PRO A 40 -24.34 26.37 37.61
N LYS A 41 -24.87 25.64 38.61
CA LYS A 41 -24.47 24.26 38.87
C LYS A 41 -24.66 23.47 37.58
N LYS A 42 -23.55 23.14 36.91
CA LYS A 42 -23.59 22.23 35.77
C LYS A 42 -24.07 20.89 36.30
N LYS A 43 -24.97 20.23 35.58
CA LYS A 43 -25.34 18.84 35.89
C LYS A 43 -24.06 18.02 35.96
N ASP A 44 -23.89 17.26 37.04
CA ASP A 44 -22.74 16.40 37.21
C ASP A 44 -22.70 15.41 36.04
N LEU A 45 -21.60 15.42 35.29
CA LEU A 45 -21.40 14.47 34.19
C LEU A 45 -21.43 13.06 34.78
N SER A 46 -22.21 12.17 34.16
CA SER A 46 -22.26 10.79 34.62
C SER A 46 -20.91 10.11 34.37
N LEU A 47 -20.60 9.09 35.17
CA LEU A 47 -19.37 8.31 35.00
C LEU A 47 -19.26 7.71 33.59
N GLU A 48 -20.40 7.36 33.00
CA GLU A 48 -20.51 6.84 31.63
C GLU A 48 -20.21 7.91 30.57
N GLU A 49 -20.70 9.14 30.75
CA GLU A 49 -20.40 10.26 29.85
C GLU A 49 -18.90 10.63 29.88
N ILE A 50 -18.25 10.54 31.04
CA ILE A 50 -16.81 10.78 31.19
C ILE A 50 -16.02 9.71 30.44
N ARG A 51 -16.36 8.42 30.65
CA ARG A 51 -15.72 7.30 29.93
C ARG A 51 -15.86 7.44 28.42
N LYS A 52 -17.07 7.75 27.95
CA LYS A 52 -17.34 7.94 26.53
C LYS A 52 -16.49 9.06 25.91
N LYS A 53 -16.30 10.18 26.61
CA LYS A 53 -15.43 11.27 26.13
C LYS A 53 -13.96 10.87 26.06
N LEU A 54 -13.49 10.07 27.02
CA LEU A 54 -12.12 9.54 27.01
C LEU A 54 -11.92 8.56 25.84
N GLU A 55 -12.87 7.65 25.63
CA GLU A 55 -12.84 6.69 24.53
C GLU A 55 -12.83 7.38 23.16
N VAL A 56 -13.69 8.38 22.94
CA VAL A 56 -13.70 9.17 21.69
C VAL A 56 -12.36 9.88 21.46
N ALA A 57 -11.72 10.38 22.51
CA ALA A 57 -10.40 11.00 22.40
C ALA A 57 -9.32 9.95 22.04
N GLU A 58 -9.38 8.77 22.65
CA GLU A 58 -8.48 7.65 22.37
C GLU A 58 -8.64 7.14 20.93
N GLU A 59 -9.87 6.98 20.45
CA GLU A 59 -10.14 6.59 19.06
C GLU A 59 -9.59 7.61 18.07
N ARG A 60 -9.72 8.91 18.35
CA ARG A 60 -9.13 9.95 17.51
C ARG A 60 -7.61 9.88 17.46
N CYS A 61 -6.97 9.60 18.61
CA CYS A 61 -5.52 9.40 18.66
C CYS A 61 -5.11 8.17 17.83
N LYS A 62 -5.80 7.05 18.02
CA LYS A 62 -5.57 5.80 17.26
C LYS A 62 -5.79 5.99 15.76
N SER A 63 -6.84 6.70 15.35
CA SER A 63 -7.11 6.94 13.94
C SER A 63 -6.02 7.80 13.29
N HIS A 64 -5.53 8.82 14.00
CA HIS A 64 -4.46 9.66 13.49
C HIS A 64 -3.13 8.90 13.37
N GLU A 65 -2.80 8.09 14.39
CA GLU A 65 -1.62 7.22 14.35
C GLU A 65 -1.70 6.22 13.19
N ALA A 66 -2.85 5.59 12.99
CA ALA A 66 -3.07 4.66 11.88
C ALA A 66 -2.91 5.34 10.51
N GLU A 67 -3.41 6.56 10.36
CA GLU A 67 -3.24 7.34 9.12
C GLU A 67 -1.76 7.66 8.84
N VAL A 68 -1.02 8.07 9.88
CA VAL A 68 0.42 8.34 9.76
C VAL A 68 1.18 7.08 9.38
N LEU A 69 0.87 5.94 10.02
CA LEU A 69 1.49 4.64 9.69
C LEU A 69 1.16 4.21 8.26
N LYS A 70 -0.07 4.42 7.80
CA LYS A 70 -0.47 4.13 6.41
C LYS A 70 0.35 4.95 5.41
N GLN A 71 0.48 6.27 5.62
CA GLN A 71 1.28 7.12 4.73
C GLN A 71 2.77 6.72 4.74
N LEU A 72 3.29 6.29 5.89
CA LEU A 72 4.67 5.78 5.97
C LEU A 72 4.83 4.47 5.20
N ALA A 73 3.87 3.54 5.30
CA ALA A 73 3.88 2.30 4.55
C ALA A 73 3.81 2.56 3.03
N GLU A 74 2.92 3.45 2.59
CA GLU A 74 2.82 3.86 1.18
C GLU A 74 4.14 4.42 0.63
N LYS A 75 4.85 5.26 1.42
CA LYS A 75 6.18 5.77 1.04
C LYS A 75 7.22 4.66 0.92
N ARG A 76 7.22 3.71 1.86
CA ARG A 76 8.14 2.55 1.82
C ARG A 76 7.89 1.66 0.60
N ASP A 77 6.64 1.47 0.22
CA ASP A 77 6.31 0.67 -0.95
C ASP A 77 6.66 1.39 -2.26
N HIS A 78 6.43 2.71 -2.33
CA HIS A 78 6.88 3.50 -3.46
C HIS A 78 8.41 3.47 -3.65
N GLU A 79 9.18 3.54 -2.56
CA GLU A 79 10.64 3.40 -2.63
C GLU A 79 11.08 2.05 -3.22
N LYS A 80 10.43 0.96 -2.83
CA LYS A 80 10.68 -0.38 -3.39
C LYS A 80 10.31 -0.43 -4.87
N GLU A 81 9.17 0.14 -5.25
CA GLU A 81 8.71 0.18 -6.65
C GLU A 81 9.69 0.95 -7.53
N VAL A 82 10.20 2.09 -7.08
CA VAL A 82 11.20 2.88 -7.80
C VAL A 82 12.49 2.08 -8.00
N LEU A 83 12.98 1.40 -6.96
CA LEU A 83 14.17 0.55 -7.05
C LEU A 83 13.95 -0.64 -8.00
N GLN A 84 12.80 -1.30 -7.89
CA GLN A 84 12.45 -2.41 -8.77
C GLN A 84 12.35 -1.95 -10.23
N LYS A 85 11.72 -0.81 -10.49
CA LYS A 85 11.63 -0.24 -11.83
C LYS A 85 13.00 0.09 -12.40
N ALA A 86 13.93 0.62 -11.60
CA ALA A 86 15.31 0.86 -12.05
C ALA A 86 16.04 -0.45 -12.42
N ILE A 87 15.77 -1.54 -11.70
CA ILE A 87 16.29 -2.88 -12.03
C ILE A 87 15.61 -3.44 -13.28
N GLU A 88 14.30 -3.26 -13.44
CA GLU A 88 13.57 -3.68 -14.63
C GLU A 88 13.99 -2.89 -15.87
N GLU A 89 14.38 -1.62 -15.72
CA GLU A 89 14.94 -0.82 -16.81
C GLU A 89 16.35 -1.31 -17.21
N ASN A 90 17.06 -1.99 -16.31
CA ASN A 90 18.27 -2.77 -16.60
C ASN A 90 18.01 -4.00 -17.50
N ASN A 91 16.75 -4.33 -17.83
CA ASN A 91 16.42 -5.38 -18.81
C ASN A 91 16.86 -5.05 -20.25
N PHE A 92 17.37 -3.84 -20.53
CA PHE A 92 17.91 -3.52 -21.85
C PHE A 92 19.04 -4.48 -22.27
N SER A 93 19.96 -4.81 -21.36
CA SER A 93 21.04 -5.75 -21.64
C SER A 93 20.51 -7.14 -21.93
N LYS A 94 19.55 -7.61 -21.12
CA LYS A 94 18.92 -8.93 -21.30
C LYS A 94 18.17 -9.02 -22.63
N MET A 95 17.36 -8.02 -22.96
CA MET A 95 16.64 -7.97 -24.24
C MET A 95 17.60 -7.88 -25.44
N ALA A 96 18.72 -7.17 -25.30
CA ALA A 96 19.73 -7.09 -26.35
C ALA A 96 20.43 -8.44 -26.55
N GLU A 97 20.74 -9.14 -25.46
CA GLU A 97 21.34 -10.47 -25.47
C GLU A 97 20.39 -11.50 -26.13
N GLU A 98 19.13 -11.55 -25.69
CA GLU A 98 18.10 -12.44 -26.27
C GLU A 98 17.88 -12.18 -27.77
N LYS A 99 17.89 -10.92 -28.20
CA LYS A 99 17.79 -10.58 -29.63
C LYS A 99 19.01 -11.03 -30.42
N LEU A 100 20.20 -10.93 -29.83
CA LEU A 100 21.43 -11.36 -30.49
C LEU A 100 21.47 -12.88 -30.62
N THR A 101 21.17 -13.62 -29.55
CA THR A 101 21.15 -15.09 -29.57
C THR A 101 20.16 -15.60 -30.60
N HIS A 102 18.94 -15.07 -30.61
CA HIS A 102 17.92 -15.44 -31.59
C HIS A 102 18.37 -15.19 -33.04
N LYS A 103 19.01 -14.04 -33.31
CA LYS A 103 19.56 -13.75 -34.65
C LYS A 103 20.68 -14.71 -35.05
N MET A 104 21.55 -15.08 -34.11
CA MET A 104 22.66 -16.00 -34.37
C MET A 104 22.15 -17.42 -34.65
N GLU A 105 21.15 -17.89 -33.89
CA GLU A 105 20.49 -19.18 -34.11
C GLU A 105 19.78 -19.21 -35.47
N ALA A 106 18.96 -18.21 -35.77
CA ALA A 106 18.30 -18.11 -37.07
C ALA A 106 19.31 -18.05 -38.23
N ASN A 107 20.44 -17.34 -38.06
CA ASN A 107 21.48 -17.30 -39.08
C ASN A 107 22.13 -18.69 -39.28
N LYS A 108 22.42 -19.39 -38.20
CA LYS A 108 23.00 -20.73 -38.22
C LYS A 108 22.07 -21.71 -38.91
N GLU A 109 20.80 -21.76 -38.52
CA GLU A 109 19.78 -22.62 -39.12
C GLU A 109 19.60 -22.33 -40.61
N ASN A 110 19.55 -21.06 -41.00
CA ASN A 110 19.45 -20.67 -42.41
C ASN A 110 20.65 -21.14 -43.23
N ARG A 111 21.87 -21.02 -42.68
CA ARG A 111 23.09 -21.48 -43.34
C ARG A 111 23.10 -23.00 -43.48
N GLU A 112 22.70 -23.71 -42.43
CA GLU A 112 22.59 -25.17 -42.42
C GLU A 112 21.55 -25.66 -43.43
N ALA A 113 20.38 -25.02 -43.50
CA ALA A 113 19.34 -25.32 -44.47
C ALA A 113 19.82 -25.12 -45.92
N GLN A 114 20.52 -24.01 -46.21
CA GLN A 114 21.08 -23.77 -47.54
C GLN A 114 22.12 -24.82 -47.94
N MET A 115 22.99 -25.20 -47.00
CA MET A 115 24.00 -26.24 -47.22
C MET A 115 23.36 -27.61 -47.40
N ALA A 116 22.37 -27.96 -46.59
CA ALA A 116 21.61 -29.20 -46.69
C ALA A 116 20.91 -29.31 -48.06
N ALA A 117 20.20 -28.26 -48.49
CA ALA A 117 19.53 -28.23 -49.79
C ALA A 117 20.51 -28.33 -50.98
N LYS A 118 21.76 -27.84 -50.83
CA LYS A 118 22.80 -28.04 -51.85
C LYS A 118 23.30 -29.48 -51.88
N LEU A 119 23.54 -30.08 -50.72
CA LEU A 119 23.99 -31.47 -50.60
C LEU A 119 22.93 -32.46 -51.08
N GLU A 120 21.66 -32.20 -50.80
CA GLU A 120 20.54 -33.01 -51.25
C GLU A 120 20.44 -33.04 -52.77
N ARG A 121 20.47 -31.88 -53.43
CA ARG A 121 20.50 -31.79 -54.91
C ARG A 121 21.69 -32.53 -55.53
N LEU A 122 22.85 -32.56 -54.86
CA LEU A 122 23.99 -33.33 -55.34
C LEU A 122 23.74 -34.84 -55.21
N ARG A 123 23.23 -35.29 -54.05
CA ARG A 123 22.87 -36.70 -53.84
C ARG A 123 21.81 -37.20 -54.82
N GLU A 124 20.81 -36.36 -55.14
CA GLU A 124 19.80 -36.68 -56.17
C GLU A 124 20.44 -36.87 -57.55
N LYS A 125 21.41 -36.02 -57.92
CA LYS A 125 22.15 -36.18 -59.19
C LYS A 125 22.98 -37.46 -59.20
N ASP A 126 23.65 -37.80 -58.11
CA ASP A 126 24.43 -39.03 -58.00
C ASP A 126 23.53 -40.26 -58.12
N LYS A 127 22.40 -40.27 -57.41
CA LYS A 127 21.39 -41.34 -57.51
C LYS A 127 20.85 -41.47 -58.94
N HIS A 128 20.56 -40.36 -59.61
CA HIS A 128 20.10 -40.39 -61.00
C HIS A 128 21.17 -40.99 -61.95
N ILE A 129 22.45 -40.66 -61.75
CA ILE A 129 23.54 -41.24 -62.54
C ILE A 129 23.62 -42.76 -62.33
N GLU A 130 23.48 -43.24 -61.09
CA GLU A 130 23.45 -44.67 -60.79
C GLU A 130 22.24 -45.37 -61.44
N GLU A 131 21.05 -44.77 -61.37
CA GLU A 131 19.85 -45.27 -62.03
C GLU A 131 20.02 -45.36 -63.55
N VAL A 132 20.62 -44.33 -64.17
CA VAL A 132 20.91 -44.33 -65.62
C VAL A 132 21.90 -45.45 -65.99
N ARG A 133 22.96 -45.67 -65.19
CA ARG A 133 23.90 -46.79 -65.40
C ARG A 133 23.20 -48.14 -65.29
N LYS A 134 22.43 -48.36 -64.23
CA LYS A 134 21.67 -49.59 -64.02
C LYS A 134 20.67 -49.85 -65.15
N ASN A 135 19.98 -48.81 -65.62
CA ASN A 135 19.04 -48.92 -66.74
C ASN A 135 19.76 -49.26 -68.05
N LYS A 136 20.99 -48.77 -68.25
CA LYS A 136 21.82 -49.15 -69.40
C LYS A 136 22.24 -50.62 -69.30
N ASP A 137 22.73 -51.07 -68.16
CA ASP A 137 23.15 -52.46 -67.96
C ASP A 137 21.97 -53.45 -68.04
N SER A 138 20.76 -52.99 -67.71
CA SER A 138 19.52 -53.77 -67.89
C SER A 138 19.00 -53.75 -69.33
N LYS A 139 19.59 -52.93 -70.20
CA LYS A 139 19.31 -52.80 -71.65
C LYS A 139 20.57 -53.20 -72.43
N ASP A 140 21.02 -54.44 -72.27
CA ASP A 140 22.00 -55.07 -73.17
C ASP A 140 21.30 -56.14 -74.05
N PRO A 141 21.83 -56.41 -75.25
CA PRO A 141 21.07 -56.66 -76.47
C PRO A 141 20.66 -58.12 -76.63
N ALA A 142 19.45 -58.45 -76.20
CA ALA A 142 18.81 -59.73 -76.53
C ALA A 142 17.58 -59.56 -77.44
N ASP A 143 17.35 -58.37 -78.01
CA ASP A 143 16.14 -58.04 -78.79
C ASP A 143 16.44 -57.43 -80.18
N GLU A 144 17.64 -57.68 -80.72
CA GLU A 144 17.99 -57.39 -82.13
C GLU A 144 18.49 -58.65 -82.87
N THR A 145 17.95 -59.82 -82.53
CA THR A 145 18.04 -61.02 -83.37
C THR A 145 16.65 -61.64 -83.49
N GLU A 146 15.78 -61.06 -84.32
CA GLU A 146 14.72 -61.72 -85.11
C GLU A 146 13.72 -60.67 -85.63
N ALA A 147 14.00 -60.08 -86.80
CA ALA A 147 12.98 -59.61 -87.75
C ALA A 147 13.62 -59.22 -89.09
N ASP A 148 13.47 -60.13 -90.05
CA ASP A 148 13.64 -60.06 -91.53
C ASP A 148 15.04 -59.81 -92.14
#